data_AF-A0A843JM17-F1
#
_entry.id   AF-A0A843JM17-F1
#
_cell.length_a   1.000
_cell.length_b   1.000
_cell.length_c   1.000
_cell.angle_alpha   90.00
_cell.angle_beta   90.00
_cell.angle_gamma   90.00
#
_symmetry.space_group_name_H-M   'P 1'
#
loop_
_entity.id
_entity.type
_entity.pdbx_description
1 polymer ?
#
loop_
_entity_poly.entity_id
_entity_poly.type
_entity_poly.pdbx_seq_one_letter_code
_entity_poly.pdbx_strand_id
1 'polypeptide(L)'
;MNESLDKEDFDIMKEIWTVSALDGIRGSFYSKELNAAEKEIRVANALLYDTESIPVGEARIRSLLDGDTPMTHNEHLVSGYDRALTMIRRDYSRLDFNEKSLLSIHRVLFAELLCEKGKFRSGCENAMEFLFEDYNSKTTEALAYIPRTLENFARIAPFQDGNKRMQALLTNLLLLKNGYTAQLYVGLDGNAPLLPSLMHSYKELDRRYPIVENRKVKKRDRILHIIETSSEPVKKKDICACIPDVSIRTADVVLSDLIEQNKIEKLGSYKDARYIQV
;
A
#
# COMPACT_ATOMS: atom_id res chain seq x y z
N MET A 1 2.56 -1.33 -33.18
CA MET A 1 2.01 0.03 -33.00
C MET A 1 2.61 0.54 -31.70
N ASN A 2 3.55 1.48 -31.77
CA ASN A 2 4.23 2.01 -30.59
C ASN A 2 3.35 3.15 -30.07
N GLU A 3 2.44 2.86 -29.13
CA GLU A 3 1.81 3.91 -28.34
C GLU A 3 2.92 4.51 -27.47
N SER A 4 3.38 5.69 -27.85
CA SER A 4 4.14 6.52 -26.93
C SER A 4 3.20 6.83 -25.78
N LEU A 5 3.48 6.28 -24.59
CA LEU A 5 2.93 6.78 -23.34
C LEU A 5 2.98 8.30 -23.39
N ASP A 6 1.83 8.96 -23.20
CA ASP A 6 1.83 10.40 -23.13
C ASP A 6 2.68 10.84 -21.93
N LYS A 7 3.02 12.13 -21.88
CA LYS A 7 3.92 12.64 -20.84
C LYS A 7 3.35 12.41 -19.43
N GLU A 8 2.03 12.45 -19.28
CA GLU A 8 1.32 12.31 -18.01
C GLU A 8 1.31 10.84 -17.56
N ASP A 9 1.03 9.91 -18.47
CA ASP A 9 1.14 8.48 -18.25
C ASP A 9 2.56 8.08 -17.84
N PHE A 10 3.58 8.66 -18.49
CA PHE A 10 4.97 8.41 -18.14
C PHE A 10 5.34 8.93 -16.75
N ASP A 11 4.86 10.11 -16.38
CA ASP A 11 5.11 10.70 -15.06
C ASP A 11 4.43 9.87 -13.95
N ILE A 12 3.21 9.36 -14.18
CA ILE A 12 2.52 8.45 -13.26
C ILE A 12 3.27 7.12 -13.10
N MET A 13 3.69 6.50 -14.21
CA MET A 13 4.46 5.24 -14.17
C MET A 13 5.78 5.41 -13.40
N LYS A 14 6.44 6.55 -13.61
CA LYS A 14 7.64 6.91 -12.86
C LYS A 14 7.39 7.00 -11.36
N GLU A 15 6.27 7.59 -10.93
CA GLU A 15 5.89 7.64 -9.51
C GLU A 15 5.60 6.24 -8.95
N ILE A 16 4.82 5.42 -9.66
CA ILE A 16 4.51 4.03 -9.29
C ILE A 16 5.80 3.24 -9.04
N TRP A 17 6.71 3.25 -10.02
CA TRP A 17 7.99 2.55 -9.92
C TRP A 17 8.86 3.05 -8.77
N THR A 18 8.82 4.35 -8.49
CA THR A 18 9.53 4.94 -7.35
C THR A 18 8.96 4.42 -6.03
N VAL A 19 7.63 4.42 -5.86
CA VAL A 19 6.96 3.93 -4.66
C VAL A 19 7.24 2.43 -4.45
N SER A 20 7.14 1.63 -5.51
CA SER A 20 7.49 0.20 -5.47
C SER A 20 8.92 -0.03 -5.01
N ALA A 21 9.90 0.66 -5.61
CA ALA A 21 11.30 0.62 -5.20
C ALA A 21 11.51 0.97 -3.72
N LEU A 22 10.82 1.99 -3.24
CA LEU A 22 10.89 2.38 -1.84
C LEU A 22 10.27 1.32 -0.91
N ASP A 23 9.14 0.71 -1.29
CA ASP A 23 8.47 -0.31 -0.49
C ASP A 23 9.32 -1.58 -0.32
N GLY A 24 9.76 -2.18 -1.42
CA GLY A 24 10.44 -3.49 -1.38
C GLY A 24 11.71 -3.49 -0.54
N ILE A 25 12.43 -2.36 -0.58
CA ILE A 25 13.58 -2.16 0.30
C ILE A 25 13.15 -2.13 1.77
N ARG A 26 12.10 -1.38 2.11
CA ARG A 26 11.63 -1.29 3.50
C ARG A 26 11.10 -2.63 4.02
N GLY A 27 10.42 -3.41 3.19
CA GLY A 27 10.00 -4.77 3.54
C GLY A 27 11.18 -5.67 3.95
N SER A 28 12.36 -5.46 3.38
CA SER A 28 13.55 -6.30 3.62
C SER A 28 14.40 -5.92 4.86
N PHE A 29 14.42 -4.64 5.27
CA PHE A 29 15.44 -4.14 6.21
C PHE A 29 14.99 -3.98 7.67
N TYR A 30 13.69 -3.98 7.96
CA TYR A 30 13.23 -3.21 9.11
C TYR A 30 12.47 -4.00 10.20
N SER A 31 12.68 -5.32 10.29
CA SER A 31 11.86 -6.22 11.12
C SER A 31 11.79 -5.92 12.64
N LYS A 32 12.72 -5.15 13.23
CA LYS A 32 12.72 -4.83 14.68
C LYS A 32 12.37 -3.38 15.03
N GLU A 33 12.91 -2.42 14.29
CA GLU A 33 12.69 -0.98 14.54
C GLU A 33 11.25 -0.55 14.19
N LEU A 34 10.59 -1.28 13.30
CA LEU A 34 9.26 -0.92 12.85
C LEU A 34 8.12 -1.36 13.76
N ASN A 35 8.37 -2.18 14.79
CA ASN A 35 7.32 -2.47 15.78
C ASN A 35 6.94 -1.20 16.57
N ALA A 36 7.90 -0.28 16.80
CA ALA A 36 7.62 1.01 17.41
C ALA A 36 6.86 1.93 16.44
N ALA A 37 7.29 1.98 15.18
CA ALA A 37 6.60 2.73 14.13
C ALA A 37 5.15 2.25 13.95
N GLU A 38 4.94 0.93 13.95
CA GLU A 38 3.63 0.30 13.87
C GLU A 38 2.69 0.77 14.98
N LYS A 39 3.14 0.81 16.24
CA LYS A 39 2.30 1.28 17.35
C LYS A 39 1.86 2.72 17.13
N GLU A 40 2.77 3.58 16.69
CA GLU A 40 2.45 4.97 16.35
C GLU A 40 1.48 5.09 15.18
N ILE A 41 1.60 4.23 14.17
CA ILE A 41 0.66 4.20 13.04
C ILE A 41 -0.73 3.70 13.44
N ARG A 42 -0.81 2.70 14.32
CA ARG A 42 -2.11 2.24 14.85
C ARG A 42 -2.82 3.37 15.60
N VAL A 43 -2.08 4.16 16.40
CA VAL A 43 -2.61 5.36 17.06
C VAL A 43 -3.06 6.41 16.05
N ALA A 44 -2.22 6.73 15.05
CA ALA A 44 -2.55 7.72 14.02
C ALA A 44 -3.79 7.33 13.20
N ASN A 45 -3.90 6.06 12.81
CA ASN A 45 -5.07 5.54 12.11
C ASN A 45 -6.33 5.64 12.96
N ALA A 46 -6.26 5.30 14.25
CA ALA A 46 -7.39 5.42 15.16
C ALA A 46 -7.87 6.88 15.30
N LEU A 47 -6.93 7.83 15.39
CA LEU A 47 -7.25 9.28 15.43
C LEU A 47 -7.90 9.78 14.14
N LEU A 48 -7.44 9.31 12.97
CA LEU A 48 -7.95 9.77 11.67
C LEU A 48 -9.40 9.34 11.42
N TYR A 49 -9.78 8.14 11.88
CA TYR A 49 -11.09 7.55 11.62
C TYR A 49 -12.10 7.70 12.76
N ASP A 50 -11.73 8.46 13.78
CA ASP A 50 -12.64 8.94 14.81
C ASP A 50 -13.37 10.18 14.30
N THR A 51 -14.40 9.94 13.48
CA THR A 51 -15.16 11.00 12.80
C THR A 51 -16.38 11.47 13.60
N GLU A 52 -16.48 11.10 14.86
CA GLU A 52 -17.65 11.36 15.71
C GLU A 52 -17.52 12.68 16.49
N SER A 53 -18.65 13.19 17.00
CA SER A 53 -18.72 14.51 17.67
C SER A 53 -17.88 14.62 18.95
N ILE A 54 -17.42 13.50 19.52
CA ILE A 54 -16.54 13.46 20.70
C ILE A 54 -15.38 12.49 20.43
N PRO A 55 -14.19 12.99 20.07
CA PRO A 55 -13.06 12.13 19.79
C PRO A 55 -12.49 11.48 21.06
N VAL A 56 -12.01 10.26 20.94
CA VAL A 56 -11.25 9.51 21.95
C VAL A 56 -9.85 10.11 22.03
N GLY A 57 -9.44 10.55 23.22
CA GLY A 57 -8.12 11.13 23.42
C GLY A 57 -6.99 10.14 23.14
N GLU A 58 -5.85 10.61 22.63
CA GLU A 58 -4.71 9.78 22.23
C GLU A 58 -4.23 8.83 23.34
N ALA A 59 -4.14 9.32 24.58
CA ALA A 59 -3.76 8.50 25.73
C ALA A 59 -4.72 7.32 25.95
N ARG A 60 -6.03 7.55 25.72
CA ARG A 60 -7.04 6.51 25.81
C ARG A 60 -6.95 5.54 24.63
N ILE A 61 -6.75 6.03 23.40
CA ILE A 61 -6.47 5.17 22.24
C ILE A 61 -5.30 4.23 22.53
N ARG A 62 -4.19 4.75 23.05
CA ARG A 62 -3.02 3.93 23.40
C ARG A 62 -3.38 2.82 24.39
N SER A 63 -4.15 3.14 25.44
CA SER A 63 -4.61 2.11 26.39
C SER A 63 -5.48 1.03 25.75
N LEU A 64 -6.39 1.42 24.85
CA LEU A 64 -7.26 0.48 24.12
C LEU A 64 -6.45 -0.45 23.21
N LEU A 65 -5.45 0.10 22.50
CA LEU A 65 -4.54 -0.68 21.65
C LEU A 65 -3.66 -1.66 22.46
N ASP A 66 -3.44 -1.36 23.74
CA ASP A 66 -2.75 -2.22 24.70
C ASP A 66 -3.70 -3.23 25.39
N GLY A 67 -4.99 -3.22 25.07
CA GLY A 67 -5.98 -4.23 25.48
C GLY A 67 -6.97 -3.78 26.57
N ASP A 68 -7.01 -2.49 26.91
CA ASP A 68 -8.05 -1.98 27.82
C ASP A 68 -9.46 -2.23 27.27
N THR A 69 -10.42 -2.39 28.18
CA THR A 69 -11.82 -2.61 27.80
C THR A 69 -12.45 -1.30 27.30
N PRO A 70 -13.00 -1.28 26.06
CA PRO A 70 -13.76 -0.15 25.56
C PRO A 70 -15.08 0.02 26.31
N MET A 71 -15.44 1.27 26.63
CA MET A 71 -16.64 1.61 27.42
C MET A 71 -17.66 2.44 26.65
N THR A 72 -17.22 3.17 25.63
CA THR A 72 -18.08 4.03 24.82
C THR A 72 -18.19 3.50 23.40
N HIS A 73 -19.21 3.98 22.66
CA HIS A 73 -19.36 3.67 21.24
C HIS A 73 -18.06 3.90 20.45
N ASN A 74 -17.42 5.05 20.66
CA ASN A 74 -16.21 5.44 19.92
C ASN A 74 -15.00 4.58 20.30
N GLU A 75 -14.87 4.20 21.57
CA GLU A 75 -13.83 3.26 22.01
C GLU A 75 -14.02 1.87 21.36
N HIS A 76 -15.27 1.43 21.17
CA HIS A 76 -15.55 0.21 20.41
C HIS A 76 -15.24 0.36 18.92
N LEU A 77 -15.44 1.54 18.31
CA LEU A 77 -15.03 1.80 16.92
C LEU A 77 -13.50 1.72 16.77
N VAL A 78 -12.74 2.34 17.69
CA VAL A 78 -11.27 2.27 17.73
C VAL A 78 -10.80 0.83 17.87
N SER A 79 -11.32 0.11 18.87
CA SER A 79 -10.95 -1.29 19.14
C SER A 79 -11.38 -2.23 18.01
N GLY A 80 -12.54 -1.98 17.40
CA GLY A 80 -13.04 -2.72 16.24
C GLY A 80 -12.14 -2.54 15.01
N TYR A 81 -11.73 -1.31 14.72
CA TYR A 81 -10.82 -1.01 13.61
C TYR A 81 -9.46 -1.69 13.81
N ASP A 82 -8.91 -1.62 15.03
CA ASP A 82 -7.65 -2.24 15.36
C ASP A 82 -7.68 -3.76 15.20
N ARG A 83 -8.76 -4.41 15.65
CA ARG A 83 -8.99 -5.85 15.43
C ARG A 83 -9.07 -6.20 13.95
N ALA A 84 -9.79 -5.41 13.16
CA ALA A 84 -9.94 -5.64 11.72
C ALA A 84 -8.60 -5.46 10.98
N LEU A 85 -7.83 -4.43 11.32
CA LEU A 85 -6.50 -4.20 10.77
C LEU A 85 -5.55 -5.35 11.16
N THR A 86 -5.58 -5.79 12.42
CA THR A 86 -4.79 -6.94 12.89
C THR A 86 -5.14 -8.22 12.12
N MET A 87 -6.43 -8.47 11.88
CA MET A 87 -6.88 -9.60 11.04
C MET A 87 -6.32 -9.51 9.62
N ILE A 88 -6.43 -8.34 8.97
CA ILE A 88 -5.89 -8.14 7.63
C ILE A 88 -4.39 -8.42 7.61
N ARG A 89 -3.63 -7.87 8.56
CA ARG A 89 -2.18 -8.04 8.62
C ARG A 89 -1.73 -9.49 8.80
N ARG A 90 -2.46 -10.24 9.63
CA ARG A 90 -2.16 -11.66 9.89
C ARG A 90 -2.57 -12.55 8.72
N ASP A 91 -3.73 -12.28 8.12
CA ASP A 91 -4.42 -13.21 7.24
C ASP A 91 -4.57 -12.71 5.79
N TYR A 92 -3.90 -11.61 5.39
CA TYR A 92 -4.07 -11.01 4.04
C TYR A 92 -3.85 -12.02 2.91
N SER A 93 -2.97 -13.01 3.08
CA SER A 93 -2.75 -14.06 2.08
C SER A 93 -4.03 -14.83 1.75
N ARG A 94 -4.93 -15.00 2.74
CA ARG A 94 -6.21 -15.72 2.64
C ARG A 94 -7.42 -14.81 2.37
N LEU A 95 -7.24 -13.49 2.45
CA LEU A 95 -8.33 -12.51 2.28
C LEU A 95 -8.33 -11.94 0.87
N ASP A 96 -9.13 -12.49 -0.03
CA ASP A 96 -9.25 -11.95 -1.39
C ASP A 96 -10.16 -10.73 -1.45
N PHE A 97 -10.02 -9.91 -2.49
CA PHE A 97 -10.94 -8.81 -2.74
C PHE A 97 -12.24 -9.34 -3.36
N ASN A 98 -13.14 -9.78 -2.49
CA ASN A 98 -14.45 -10.32 -2.83
C ASN A 98 -15.46 -10.06 -1.69
N GLU A 99 -16.73 -10.34 -1.96
CA GLU A 99 -17.82 -10.15 -1.01
C GLU A 99 -17.52 -10.82 0.33
N LYS A 100 -17.15 -12.11 0.34
CA LYS A 100 -16.92 -12.89 1.56
C LYS A 100 -15.91 -12.20 2.50
N SER A 101 -14.76 -11.77 1.98
CA SER A 101 -13.73 -11.09 2.77
C SER A 101 -14.21 -9.73 3.27
N LEU A 102 -14.84 -8.93 2.40
CA LEU A 102 -15.34 -7.60 2.77
C LEU A 102 -16.40 -7.69 3.88
N LEU A 103 -17.34 -8.62 3.78
CA LEU A 103 -18.35 -8.84 4.82
C LEU A 103 -17.71 -9.35 6.12
N SER A 104 -16.69 -10.20 6.03
CA SER A 104 -15.95 -10.69 7.20
C SER A 104 -15.22 -9.55 7.93
N ILE A 105 -14.51 -8.69 7.18
CA ILE A 105 -13.81 -7.51 7.74
C ILE A 105 -14.82 -6.58 8.40
N HIS A 106 -15.97 -6.31 7.75
CA HIS A 106 -17.00 -5.46 8.32
C HIS A 106 -17.61 -6.04 9.60
N ARG A 107 -17.76 -7.37 9.71
CA ARG A 107 -18.24 -8.00 10.96
C ARG A 107 -17.24 -7.81 12.10
N VAL A 108 -15.94 -7.94 11.83
CA VAL A 108 -14.89 -7.71 12.84
C VAL A 108 -14.86 -6.25 13.27
N LEU A 109 -14.95 -5.32 12.31
CA LEU A 109 -14.97 -3.88 12.57
C LEU A 109 -16.07 -3.45 13.54
N PHE A 110 -17.25 -4.08 13.45
CA PHE A 110 -18.44 -3.74 14.24
C PHE A 110 -18.85 -4.83 15.25
N ALA A 111 -17.94 -5.73 15.62
CA ALA A 111 -18.27 -6.94 16.39
C ALA A 111 -19.05 -6.64 17.69
N GLU A 112 -18.61 -5.63 18.45
CA GLU A 112 -19.19 -5.23 19.74
C GLU A 112 -20.24 -4.11 19.64
N LEU A 113 -20.59 -3.70 18.43
CA LEU A 113 -21.53 -2.62 18.20
C LEU A 113 -22.92 -3.17 17.86
N LEU A 114 -23.93 -2.46 18.37
CA LEU A 114 -25.35 -2.70 18.12
C LEU A 114 -25.77 -2.05 16.80
N CYS A 115 -25.23 -2.54 15.68
CA CYS A 115 -25.58 -2.10 14.34
C CYS A 115 -25.66 -3.29 13.37
N GLU A 116 -26.26 -3.06 12.20
CA GLU A 116 -26.18 -4.04 11.11
C GLU A 116 -24.72 -4.20 10.66
N LYS A 117 -24.27 -5.44 10.46
CA LYS A 117 -22.88 -5.73 10.11
C LYS A 117 -22.76 -6.93 9.18
N GLY A 118 -21.81 -6.84 8.26
CA GLY A 118 -21.51 -7.94 7.33
C GLY A 118 -22.62 -8.19 6.33
N LYS A 119 -23.23 -7.12 5.84
CA LYS A 119 -24.20 -7.11 4.75
C LYS A 119 -24.04 -5.81 3.95
N PHE A 120 -24.21 -5.88 2.64
CA PHE A 120 -24.33 -4.70 1.80
C PHE A 120 -25.72 -4.05 1.90
N ARG A 121 -25.79 -2.75 1.64
CA ARG A 121 -27.04 -2.00 1.48
C ARG A 121 -27.75 -2.49 0.22
N SER A 122 -29.08 -2.54 0.25
CA SER A 122 -29.87 -2.98 -0.89
C SER A 122 -29.62 -2.08 -2.11
N GLY A 123 -29.48 -2.69 -3.28
CA GLY A 123 -29.33 -2.00 -4.57
C GLY A 123 -27.88 -1.64 -4.94
N CYS A 124 -26.88 -2.15 -4.22
CA CYS A 124 -25.47 -1.99 -4.58
C CYS A 124 -24.76 -3.30 -4.95
N GLU A 125 -25.46 -4.43 -4.89
CA GLU A 125 -24.93 -5.77 -5.12
C GLU A 125 -24.25 -5.88 -6.49
N ASN A 126 -24.96 -5.50 -7.56
CA ASN A 126 -24.42 -5.53 -8.92
C ASN A 126 -23.21 -4.60 -9.09
N ALA A 127 -23.20 -3.43 -8.43
CA ALA A 127 -22.09 -2.49 -8.52
C ALA A 127 -20.84 -3.05 -7.80
N MET A 128 -21.04 -3.74 -6.68
CA MET A 128 -19.97 -4.43 -5.96
C MET A 128 -19.46 -5.63 -6.75
N GLU A 129 -20.34 -6.42 -7.36
CA GLU A 129 -19.97 -7.54 -8.23
C GLU A 129 -19.09 -7.06 -9.40
N PHE A 130 -19.52 -6.01 -10.11
CA PHE A 130 -18.72 -5.40 -11.17
C PHE A 130 -17.37 -4.89 -10.67
N LEU A 131 -17.33 -4.26 -9.48
CA LEU A 131 -16.08 -3.79 -8.89
C LEU A 131 -15.13 -4.95 -8.57
N PHE A 132 -15.64 -6.07 -8.08
CA PHE A 132 -14.84 -7.27 -7.85
C PHE A 132 -14.32 -7.85 -9.15
N GLU A 133 -15.14 -7.91 -10.19
CA GLU A 133 -14.73 -8.42 -11.50
C GLU A 133 -13.62 -7.55 -12.12
N ASP A 134 -13.81 -6.23 -12.17
CA ASP A 134 -12.82 -5.26 -12.68
C ASP A 134 -11.50 -5.37 -11.92
N TYR A 135 -11.57 -5.43 -10.58
CA TYR A 135 -10.38 -5.67 -9.75
C TYR A 135 -9.82 -7.08 -9.96
N ASN A 136 -10.57 -8.10 -10.34
CA ASN A 136 -10.00 -9.43 -10.50
C ASN A 136 -9.42 -9.67 -11.89
N SER A 137 -9.89 -8.94 -12.91
CA SER A 137 -9.44 -9.02 -14.30
C SER A 137 -8.25 -8.12 -14.67
N LYS A 138 -7.67 -7.37 -13.73
CA LYS A 138 -6.50 -6.50 -14.00
C LYS A 138 -5.35 -7.25 -14.67
N THR A 139 -4.64 -6.53 -15.53
CA THR A 139 -3.39 -6.97 -16.18
C THR A 139 -2.24 -5.97 -15.98
N THR A 140 -2.48 -4.88 -15.24
CA THR A 140 -1.54 -3.77 -15.02
C THR A 140 -0.93 -3.80 -13.63
N GLU A 141 0.05 -2.94 -13.39
CA GLU A 141 0.71 -2.80 -12.08
C GLU A 141 -0.26 -2.37 -10.97
N ALA A 142 -0.05 -2.89 -9.76
CA ALA A 142 -0.88 -2.71 -8.57
C ALA A 142 -1.35 -1.27 -8.33
N LEU A 143 -0.41 -0.32 -8.28
CA LEU A 143 -0.72 1.07 -7.95
C LEU A 143 -1.42 1.83 -9.07
N ALA A 144 -1.53 1.28 -10.29
CA ALA A 144 -2.30 1.86 -11.37
C ALA A 144 -3.82 1.63 -11.17
N TYR A 145 -4.22 0.47 -10.64
CA TYR A 145 -5.63 0.12 -10.49
C TYR A 145 -6.18 0.26 -9.06
N ILE A 146 -5.35 0.08 -8.03
CA ILE A 146 -5.79 0.19 -6.61
C ILE A 146 -6.48 1.54 -6.31
N PRO A 147 -5.95 2.71 -6.72
CA PRO A 147 -6.62 3.99 -6.46
C PRO A 147 -8.04 4.04 -7.04
N ARG A 148 -8.20 3.59 -8.30
CA ARG A 148 -9.51 3.54 -8.98
C ARG A 148 -10.47 2.59 -8.29
N THR A 149 -10.00 1.41 -7.86
CA THR A 149 -10.81 0.45 -7.10
C THR A 149 -11.31 1.09 -5.80
N LEU A 150 -10.44 1.77 -5.05
CA LEU A 150 -10.79 2.42 -3.78
C LEU A 150 -11.76 3.59 -3.98
N GLU A 151 -11.59 4.39 -5.04
CA GLU A 151 -12.53 5.46 -5.39
C GLU A 151 -13.91 4.90 -5.76
N ASN A 152 -13.97 3.83 -6.56
CA ASN A 152 -15.23 3.20 -6.93
C ASN A 152 -15.91 2.61 -5.70
N PHE A 153 -15.17 1.97 -4.80
CA PHE A 153 -15.70 1.50 -3.51
C PHE A 153 -16.30 2.67 -2.70
N ALA A 154 -15.61 3.80 -2.61
CA ALA A 154 -16.10 4.99 -1.89
C ALA A 154 -17.37 5.57 -2.51
N ARG A 155 -17.48 5.61 -3.85
CA ARG A 155 -18.68 6.05 -4.56
C ARG A 155 -19.86 5.09 -4.35
N ILE A 156 -19.60 3.78 -4.35
CA ILE A 156 -20.64 2.78 -4.10
C ILE A 156 -21.12 2.87 -2.65
N ALA A 157 -20.21 3.09 -1.70
CA ALA A 157 -20.51 3.13 -0.26
C ALA A 157 -21.42 1.96 0.15
N PRO A 158 -20.96 0.70 0.02
CA PRO A 158 -21.84 -0.47 0.01
C PRO A 158 -22.39 -0.85 1.39
N PHE A 159 -21.90 -0.26 2.48
CA PHE A 159 -22.38 -0.55 3.83
C PHE A 159 -23.29 0.57 4.34
N GLN A 160 -24.15 0.26 5.31
CA GLN A 160 -24.93 1.28 6.01
C GLN A 160 -24.01 2.24 6.78
N ASP A 161 -22.99 1.68 7.46
CA ASP A 161 -22.07 2.41 8.32
C ASP A 161 -20.61 2.03 8.02
N GLY A 162 -19.68 2.92 8.36
CA GLY A 162 -18.25 2.60 8.36
C GLY A 162 -17.58 2.50 6.99
N ASN A 163 -18.20 2.98 5.90
CA ASN A 163 -17.61 2.92 4.55
C ASN A 163 -16.21 3.54 4.47
N LYS A 164 -15.95 4.67 5.13
CA LYS A 164 -14.60 5.29 5.16
C LYS A 164 -13.57 4.40 5.88
N ARG A 165 -13.97 3.80 7.01
CA ARG A 165 -13.13 2.83 7.76
C ARG A 165 -12.88 1.57 6.93
N MET A 166 -13.90 1.08 6.22
CA MET A 166 -13.77 -0.04 5.29
C MET A 166 -12.84 0.30 4.12
N GLN A 167 -12.95 1.49 3.52
CA GLN A 167 -12.05 1.93 2.46
C GLN A 167 -10.59 1.95 2.94
N ALA A 168 -10.33 2.45 4.14
CA ALA A 168 -9.00 2.45 4.75
C ALA A 168 -8.45 1.03 5.01
N LEU A 169 -9.28 0.14 5.54
CA LEU A 169 -8.92 -1.27 5.72
C LEU A 169 -8.65 -1.94 4.37
N LEU A 170 -9.44 -1.63 3.34
CA LEU A 170 -9.22 -2.12 1.98
C LEU A 170 -7.93 -1.59 1.39
N THR A 171 -7.57 -0.31 1.58
CA THR A 171 -6.26 0.20 1.16
C THR A 171 -5.13 -0.67 1.70
N ASN A 172 -5.18 -1.02 2.99
CA ASN A 172 -4.19 -1.91 3.60
C ASN A 172 -4.22 -3.32 2.99
N LEU A 173 -5.41 -3.91 2.84
CA LEU A 173 -5.54 -5.25 2.25
C LEU A 173 -4.99 -5.32 0.82
N LEU A 174 -5.37 -4.37 -0.03
CA LEU A 174 -5.01 -4.34 -1.44
C LEU A 174 -3.51 -4.10 -1.63
N LEU A 175 -2.91 -3.20 -0.85
CA LEU A 175 -1.47 -2.97 -0.86
C LEU A 175 -0.69 -4.22 -0.43
N LEU A 176 -1.09 -4.85 0.69
CA LEU A 176 -0.45 -6.08 1.17
C LEU A 176 -0.58 -7.25 0.20
N LYS A 177 -1.77 -7.44 -0.39
CA LYS A 177 -2.01 -8.46 -1.43
C LYS A 177 -1.13 -8.29 -2.66
N ASN A 178 -0.66 -7.07 -2.92
CA ASN A 178 0.21 -6.73 -4.03
C ASN A 178 1.68 -6.53 -3.61
N GLY A 179 2.07 -6.99 -2.41
CA GLY A 179 3.47 -6.99 -1.96
C GLY A 179 3.96 -5.68 -1.35
N TYR A 180 3.10 -4.67 -1.19
CA TYR A 180 3.46 -3.40 -0.54
C TYR A 180 3.38 -3.53 0.97
N THR A 181 4.44 -4.07 1.56
CA THR A 181 4.49 -4.42 2.99
C THR A 181 4.94 -3.25 3.87
N ALA A 182 5.65 -2.28 3.31
CA ALA A 182 6.07 -1.09 4.05
C ALA A 182 4.87 -0.23 4.49
N GLN A 183 3.71 -0.41 3.83
CA GLN A 183 2.44 0.20 4.19
C GLN A 183 2.06 -0.03 5.67
N LEU A 184 2.47 -1.15 6.28
CA LEU A 184 2.15 -1.45 7.68
C LEU A 184 2.71 -0.44 8.67
N TYR A 185 3.64 0.37 8.22
CA TYR A 185 4.44 1.27 9.04
C TYR A 185 4.24 2.72 8.68
N VAL A 186 3.24 3.00 7.85
CA VAL A 186 2.86 4.36 7.51
C VAL A 186 1.35 4.59 7.62
N GLY A 187 1.00 5.78 8.09
CA GLY A 187 -0.37 6.25 8.12
C GLY A 187 -0.72 6.84 6.78
N LEU A 188 -1.73 6.27 6.10
CA LEU A 188 -2.26 6.85 4.87
C LEU A 188 -3.54 7.60 5.18
N ASP A 189 -3.60 8.86 4.75
CA ASP A 189 -4.86 9.58 4.73
C ASP A 189 -5.72 9.08 3.57
N GLY A 190 -6.89 8.54 3.90
CA GLY A 190 -7.86 8.05 2.92
C GLY A 190 -8.49 9.15 2.06
N ASN A 191 -8.32 10.42 2.43
CA ASN A 191 -8.80 11.57 1.65
C ASN A 191 -7.77 12.11 0.65
N ALA A 192 -6.51 11.68 0.76
CA ALA A 192 -5.42 12.12 -0.11
C ALA A 192 -5.14 11.08 -1.21
N PRO A 193 -4.70 11.52 -2.42
CA PRO A 193 -4.34 10.60 -3.49
C PRO A 193 -3.28 9.57 -3.04
N LEU A 194 -3.52 8.29 -3.34
CA LEU A 194 -2.75 7.18 -2.76
C LEU A 194 -1.24 7.27 -3.05
N LEU A 195 -0.87 7.57 -4.30
CA LEU A 195 0.53 7.63 -4.74
C LEU A 195 1.33 8.73 -4.00
N PRO A 196 0.90 10.02 -4.02
CA PRO A 196 1.51 11.05 -3.19
C PRO A 196 1.55 10.72 -1.70
N SER A 197 0.49 10.13 -1.16
CA SER A 197 0.42 9.75 0.26
C SER A 197 1.46 8.70 0.62
N LEU A 198 1.62 7.65 -0.20
CA LEU A 198 2.66 6.63 -0.03
C LEU A 198 4.06 7.24 -0.15
N MET A 199 4.28 8.08 -1.18
CA MET A 199 5.56 8.75 -1.40
C MET A 199 5.96 9.62 -0.21
N HIS A 200 5.04 10.43 0.30
CA HIS A 200 5.27 11.29 1.46
C HIS A 200 5.55 10.45 2.71
N SER A 201 4.71 9.45 2.95
CA SER A 201 4.81 8.54 4.07
C SER A 201 6.14 7.78 4.13
N TYR A 202 6.59 7.26 2.99
CA TYR A 202 7.87 6.56 2.88
C TYR A 202 9.06 7.48 3.13
N LYS A 203 9.01 8.73 2.64
CA LYS A 203 10.03 9.74 2.95
C LYS A 203 10.06 10.12 4.43
N GLU A 204 8.89 10.29 5.05
CA GLU A 204 8.80 10.57 6.48
C GLU A 204 9.29 9.40 7.33
N LEU A 205 8.99 8.16 6.93
CA LEU A 205 9.52 6.96 7.59
C LEU A 205 11.05 6.95 7.56
N ASP A 206 11.66 7.23 6.40
CA ASP A 206 13.13 7.32 6.27
C ASP A 206 13.73 8.45 7.12
N ARG A 207 13.00 9.57 7.26
CA ARG A 207 13.44 10.71 8.06
C ARG A 207 13.39 10.41 9.56
N ARG A 208 12.32 9.74 10.02
CA ARG A 208 12.07 9.44 11.44
C ARG A 208 12.87 8.25 11.94
N TYR A 209 13.09 7.27 11.07
CA TYR A 209 13.94 6.12 11.32
C TYR A 209 15.13 6.18 10.37
N PRO A 210 16.05 7.15 10.57
CA PRO A 210 17.26 7.26 9.78
C PRO A 210 18.12 6.05 10.14
N ILE A 211 17.90 4.95 9.41
CA ILE A 211 18.66 3.71 9.33
C ILE A 211 19.78 3.70 10.37
N VAL A 212 19.45 3.18 11.57
CA VAL A 212 20.38 3.12 12.69
C VAL A 212 21.64 2.43 12.17
N GLU A 213 22.72 3.21 12.11
CA GLU A 213 24.00 2.88 11.46
C GLU A 213 24.00 2.70 9.93
N ASN A 214 23.84 3.83 9.24
CA ASN A 214 24.76 4.23 8.17
C ASN A 214 24.77 3.41 6.87
N ARG A 215 23.60 3.19 6.27
CA ARG A 215 23.50 3.01 4.81
C ARG A 215 22.14 3.51 4.34
N LYS A 216 22.07 4.74 3.80
CA LYS A 216 21.06 5.07 2.79
C LYS A 216 20.92 3.86 1.86
N VAL A 217 19.70 3.38 1.69
CA VAL A 217 19.34 2.33 0.73
C VAL A 217 20.20 2.45 -0.52
N LYS A 218 20.97 1.42 -0.86
CA LYS A 218 21.96 1.55 -1.91
C LYS A 218 21.26 1.76 -3.25
N LYS A 219 21.88 2.58 -4.10
CA LYS A 219 21.44 2.78 -5.49
C LYS A 219 21.25 1.44 -6.21
N ARG A 220 22.14 0.49 -5.94
CA ARG A 220 22.09 -0.90 -6.40
C ARG A 220 20.75 -1.57 -6.11
N ASP A 221 20.33 -1.57 -4.85
CA ASP A 221 19.16 -2.32 -4.39
C ASP A 221 17.88 -1.72 -4.98
N ARG A 222 17.81 -0.38 -5.09
CA ARG A 222 16.69 0.32 -5.78
C ARG A 222 16.59 -0.04 -7.25
N ILE A 223 17.72 -0.10 -7.96
CA ILE A 223 17.74 -0.45 -9.39
C ILE A 223 17.30 -1.89 -9.59
N LEU A 224 17.81 -2.82 -8.78
CA LEU A 224 17.40 -4.23 -8.84
C LEU A 224 15.90 -4.34 -8.61
N HIS A 225 15.36 -3.72 -7.56
CA HIS A 225 13.94 -3.81 -7.26
C HIS A 225 13.03 -3.27 -8.37
N ILE A 226 13.41 -2.17 -9.05
CA ILE A 226 12.63 -1.68 -10.21
C ILE A 226 12.52 -2.77 -11.29
N ILE A 227 13.58 -3.53 -11.52
CA ILE A 227 13.61 -4.59 -12.53
C ILE A 227 12.80 -5.81 -12.05
N GLU A 228 12.87 -6.16 -10.76
CA GLU A 228 12.13 -7.28 -10.17
C GLU A 228 10.61 -7.05 -10.15
N THR A 229 10.19 -5.80 -9.92
CA THR A 229 8.76 -5.46 -9.77
C THR A 229 8.10 -5.09 -11.09
N SER A 230 8.87 -4.82 -12.14
CA SER A 230 8.31 -4.50 -13.45
C SER A 230 7.81 -5.75 -14.17
N SER A 231 6.59 -5.70 -14.67
CA SER A 231 6.01 -6.78 -15.50
C SER A 231 6.59 -6.83 -16.92
N GLU A 232 7.33 -5.80 -17.34
CA GLU A 232 7.95 -5.72 -18.66
C GLU A 232 9.46 -5.45 -18.58
N PRO A 233 10.25 -5.86 -19.59
CA PRO A 233 11.67 -5.51 -19.63
C PRO A 233 11.91 -3.99 -19.65
N VAL A 234 12.65 -3.49 -18.66
CA VAL A 234 12.82 -2.06 -18.35
C VAL A 234 14.03 -1.47 -19.07
N LYS A 235 13.93 -0.26 -19.66
CA LYS A 235 15.10 0.42 -20.24
C LYS A 235 15.89 1.18 -19.17
N LYS A 236 17.20 1.31 -19.39
CA LYS A 236 18.09 2.10 -18.52
C LYS A 236 17.62 3.55 -18.32
N LYS A 237 17.09 4.18 -19.38
CA LYS A 237 16.59 5.57 -19.29
C LYS A 237 15.41 5.69 -18.32
N ASP A 238 14.57 4.66 -18.26
CA ASP A 238 13.35 4.63 -17.44
C ASP A 238 13.74 4.43 -15.97
N ILE A 239 14.72 3.55 -15.70
CA ILE A 239 15.33 3.38 -14.36
C ILE A 239 15.88 4.72 -13.83
N CYS A 240 16.61 5.47 -14.66
CA CYS A 240 17.16 6.78 -14.27
C CYS A 240 16.06 7.84 -14.11
N ALA A 241 14.94 7.71 -14.83
CA ALA A 241 13.79 8.57 -14.66
C ALA A 241 13.14 8.32 -13.28
N CYS A 242 12.94 7.06 -12.88
CA CYS A 242 12.39 6.65 -11.57
C CYS A 242 13.26 7.04 -10.39
N ILE A 243 14.58 7.03 -10.55
CA ILE A 243 15.50 7.32 -9.47
C ILE A 243 16.37 8.52 -9.85
N PRO A 244 15.87 9.77 -9.68
CA PRO A 244 16.55 10.97 -10.18
C PRO A 244 17.95 11.20 -9.58
N ASP A 245 18.25 10.62 -8.42
CA ASP A 245 19.58 10.68 -7.80
C ASP A 245 20.55 9.61 -8.35
N VAL A 246 20.12 8.72 -9.24
CA VAL A 246 20.95 7.76 -9.96
C VAL A 246 21.37 8.35 -11.30
N SER A 247 22.67 8.56 -11.49
CA SER A 247 23.22 8.94 -12.78
C SER A 247 23.22 7.73 -13.74
N ILE A 248 23.13 8.00 -15.05
CA ILE A 248 23.24 6.97 -16.11
C ILE A 248 24.48 6.10 -15.92
N ARG A 249 25.62 6.70 -15.55
CA ARG A 249 26.87 5.98 -15.28
C ARG A 249 26.75 5.03 -14.08
N THR A 250 26.05 5.45 -13.03
CA THR A 250 25.79 4.58 -11.88
C THR A 250 24.90 3.41 -12.27
N ALA A 251 23.85 3.67 -13.05
CA ALA A 251 22.98 2.62 -13.56
C ALA A 251 23.76 1.61 -14.41
N ASP A 252 24.64 2.05 -15.32
CA ASP A 252 25.45 1.14 -16.13
C ASP A 252 26.33 0.21 -15.30
N VAL A 253 27.01 0.75 -14.27
CA VAL A 253 27.85 -0.04 -13.37
C VAL A 253 27.02 -1.09 -12.63
N VAL A 254 25.87 -0.67 -12.08
CA VAL A 254 24.99 -1.58 -11.33
C VAL A 254 24.40 -2.65 -12.24
N LEU A 255 23.90 -2.28 -13.42
CA LEU A 255 23.29 -3.23 -14.36
C LEU A 255 24.32 -4.27 -14.82
N SER A 256 25.55 -3.85 -15.12
CA SER A 256 26.62 -4.77 -15.51
C SER A 256 26.95 -5.77 -14.39
N ASP A 257 27.09 -5.29 -13.15
CA ASP A 257 27.33 -6.14 -11.99
C ASP A 257 26.16 -7.09 -11.68
N LEU A 258 24.91 -6.67 -11.90
CA LEU A 258 23.73 -7.54 -11.73
C LEU A 258 23.66 -8.64 -12.81
N ILE A 259 24.09 -8.35 -14.04
CA ILE A 259 24.21 -9.35 -15.13
C ILE A 259 25.31 -10.35 -14.80
N GLU A 260 26.48 -9.88 -14.36
CA GLU A 260 27.61 -10.74 -13.96
C GLU A 260 27.22 -11.69 -12.81
N GLN A 261 26.35 -11.23 -11.91
CA GLN A 261 25.82 -12.03 -10.80
C GLN A 261 24.61 -12.89 -11.18
N ASN A 262 24.22 -12.91 -12.46
CA ASN A 262 23.09 -13.67 -13.00
C ASN A 262 21.75 -13.37 -12.30
N LYS A 263 21.55 -12.11 -11.86
CA LYS A 263 20.30 -11.65 -11.25
C LYS A 263 19.32 -11.07 -12.26
N ILE A 264 19.83 -10.53 -13.36
CA ILE A 264 19.04 -9.92 -14.43
C ILE A 264 19.61 -10.34 -15.79
N GLU A 265 18.76 -10.39 -16.80
CA GLU A 265 19.12 -10.61 -18.20
C GLU A 265 18.98 -9.30 -18.98
N LYS A 266 19.88 -9.10 -19.95
CA LYS A 266 19.83 -7.97 -20.88
C LYS A 266 19.25 -8.43 -22.22
N LEU A 267 18.12 -7.83 -22.59
CA LEU A 267 17.45 -8.05 -23.88
C LEU A 267 17.80 -6.94 -24.87
N GLY A 268 18.17 -7.32 -26.09
CA GLY A 268 18.50 -6.38 -27.16
C GLY A 268 19.85 -5.67 -27.00
N SER A 269 20.11 -4.71 -27.90
CA SER A 269 21.42 -4.07 -28.04
C SER A 269 21.34 -2.54 -28.14
N TYR A 270 22.40 -1.86 -27.72
CA TYR A 270 22.56 -0.40 -27.82
C TYR A 270 21.39 0.40 -27.21
N LYS A 271 20.59 1.10 -28.04
CA LYS A 271 19.56 2.06 -27.59
C LYS A 271 18.27 1.39 -27.15
N ASP A 272 18.05 0.15 -27.57
CA ASP A 272 16.85 -0.64 -27.25
C ASP A 272 17.09 -1.69 -26.18
N ALA A 273 18.26 -1.64 -25.52
CA ALA A 273 18.58 -2.52 -24.41
C ALA A 273 17.56 -2.38 -23.28
N ARG A 274 16.99 -3.52 -22.90
CA ARG A 274 16.05 -3.68 -21.79
C ARG A 274 16.58 -4.72 -20.80
N TYR A 275 16.12 -4.66 -19.57
CA TYR A 275 16.59 -5.53 -18.49
C TYR A 275 15.38 -6.16 -17.80
N ILE A 276 15.46 -7.47 -17.54
CA ILE A 276 14.42 -8.24 -16.85
C ILE A 276 15.07 -9.15 -15.80
N GLN A 277 14.35 -9.50 -14.74
CA GLN A 277 14.82 -10.46 -13.76
C GLN A 277 14.96 -11.87 -14.36
N VAL A 278 15.98 -12.61 -13.91
CA VAL A 278 16.21 -14.04 -14.25
C VAL A 278 15.45 -14.95 -13.29
#